data_AF-A0A396K3Q1-F1
#
_entry.id   AF-A0A396K3Q1-F1
#
_cell.length_a   1.000
_cell.length_b   1.000
_cell.length_c   1.000
_cell.angle_alpha   90.00
_cell.angle_beta   90.00
_cell.angle_gamma   90.00
#
_symmetry.space_group_name_H-M   'P 1'
#
loop_
_entity.id
_entity.type
_entity.pdbx_description
1 polymer ?
#
loop_
_entity_poly.entity_id
_entity_poly.type
_entity_poly.pdbx_seq_one_letter_code
_entity_poly.pdbx_strand_id
1 'polypeptide(L)'
;MAMTYKKLKEIIERNGVPEDVHLMSNSGWECSATEMDGVYWNPEANEVHFIQESDYTTGEEYTIEDRGSKRGEHRKGWVILK
;
A
#
# COMPACT_ATOMS: atom_id res chain seq x y z
N MET A 1 14.16 -8.50 0.68
CA MET A 1 14.10 -9.05 2.05
C MET A 1 12.63 -9.06 2.45
N ALA A 2 12.11 -10.21 2.87
CA ALA A 2 10.72 -10.37 3.30
C ALA A 2 10.33 -9.32 4.36
N MET A 3 9.12 -8.76 4.27
CA MET A 3 8.65 -7.88 5.33
C MET A 3 8.39 -8.69 6.60
N THR A 4 8.99 -8.23 7.70
CA THR A 4 8.71 -8.77 9.03
C THR A 4 7.76 -7.84 9.79
N TYR A 5 7.05 -8.37 10.78
CA TYR A 5 6.23 -7.55 11.68
C TYR A 5 7.02 -6.43 12.34
N LYS A 6 8.27 -6.69 12.75
CA LYS A 6 9.16 -5.67 13.33
C LYS A 6 9.40 -4.53 12.35
N LYS A 7 9.75 -4.85 11.11
CA LYS A 7 10.03 -3.84 10.08
C LYS A 7 8.77 -3.04 9.72
N LEU A 8 7.62 -3.71 9.59
CA LEU A 8 6.33 -3.05 9.38
C LEU A 8 6.02 -2.05 10.50
N LYS A 9 6.18 -2.47 11.75
CA LYS A 9 5.96 -1.61 12.92
C LYS A 9 6.87 -0.37 12.90
N GLU A 10 8.17 -0.56 12.65
CA GLU A 10 9.13 0.54 12.54
C GLU A 10 8.75 1.54 11.44
N ILE A 11 8.26 1.05 10.29
CA ILE A 11 7.80 1.89 9.18
C ILE A 11 6.58 2.71 9.58
N ILE A 12 5.56 2.08 10.18
CA ILE A 12 4.31 2.75 10.60
C ILE A 12 4.62 3.83 11.64
N GLU A 13 5.38 3.50 12.68
CA GLU A 13 5.73 4.42 13.77
C GLU A 13 6.57 5.60 13.28
N ARG A 14 7.60 5.33 12.46
CA ARG A 14 8.48 6.38 11.94
C ARG A 14 7.75 7.40 11.06
N ASN A 15 6.73 6.96 10.33
CA ASN A 15 5.97 7.83 9.43
C ASN A 15 4.73 8.46 10.09
N GLY A 16 4.51 8.23 11.40
CA GLY A 16 3.40 8.84 12.13
C GLY A 16 2.03 8.39 11.63
N VAL A 17 1.92 7.16 11.12
CA VAL A 17 0.66 6.59 10.64
C VAL A 17 -0.30 6.43 11.84
N PRO A 18 -1.53 6.99 11.78
CA PRO A 18 -2.50 6.89 12.87
C PRO A 18 -2.86 5.43 13.22
N GLU A 19 -3.21 5.19 14.48
CA GLU A 19 -3.60 3.84 14.94
C GLU A 19 -4.97 3.39 14.41
N ASP A 20 -5.81 4.31 13.94
CA ASP A 20 -7.17 4.09 13.43
C ASP A 20 -7.24 3.98 11.90
N VAL A 21 -6.10 3.82 11.21
CA VAL A 21 -6.06 3.63 9.75
C VAL A 21 -6.74 2.33 9.33
N HIS A 22 -7.39 2.36 8.18
CA HIS A 22 -7.96 1.19 7.54
C HIS A 22 -6.87 0.41 6.77
N LEU A 23 -6.69 -0.86 7.10
CA LEU A 23 -5.70 -1.73 6.44
C LEU A 23 -6.31 -2.42 5.22
N MET A 24 -5.64 -2.27 4.08
CA MET A 24 -6.00 -2.88 2.79
C MET A 24 -4.81 -3.65 2.24
N SER A 25 -5.07 -4.58 1.32
CA SER A 25 -4.03 -5.25 0.55
C SER A 25 -4.36 -5.15 -0.93
N ASN A 26 -3.38 -4.77 -1.75
CA ASN A 26 -3.49 -4.81 -3.21
C ASN A 26 -2.89 -6.12 -3.79
N SER A 27 -2.43 -7.03 -2.93
CA SER A 27 -1.96 -8.36 -3.33
C SER A 27 -3.10 -9.09 -4.05
N GLY A 28 -2.90 -9.32 -5.35
CA GLY A 28 -3.90 -9.88 -6.25
C GLY A 28 -4.56 -11.14 -5.69
N TRP A 29 -5.89 -11.16 -5.81
CA TRP A 29 -6.77 -12.25 -5.42
C TRP A 29 -6.52 -13.47 -6.31
N GLU A 30 -5.52 -14.32 -6.02
CA GLU A 30 -5.43 -15.67 -6.61
C GLU A 30 -4.49 -16.60 -5.80
N CYS A 31 -5.06 -17.11 -4.69
CA CYS A 31 -4.88 -18.46 -4.16
C CYS A 31 -3.56 -18.91 -3.50
N SER A 32 -2.62 -18.03 -3.12
CA SER A 32 -1.53 -18.41 -2.20
C SER A 32 -1.07 -17.25 -1.32
N ALA A 33 -0.50 -17.59 -0.15
CA ALA A 33 0.21 -16.61 0.65
C ALA A 33 1.38 -16.06 -0.16
N THR A 34 1.52 -14.75 -0.18
CA THR A 34 2.58 -14.04 -0.89
C THR A 34 3.35 -13.16 0.06
N GLU A 35 4.59 -12.86 -0.32
CA GLU A 35 5.40 -11.85 0.36
C GLU A 35 4.79 -10.46 0.18
N MET A 36 5.03 -9.61 1.18
CA MET A 36 4.70 -8.19 1.16
C MET A 36 5.99 -7.40 0.93
N ASP A 37 6.00 -6.58 -0.11
CA ASP A 37 7.18 -5.84 -0.55
C ASP A 37 7.20 -4.39 -0.07
N GLY A 38 6.04 -3.83 0.28
CA GLY A 38 5.96 -2.45 0.75
C GLY A 38 4.64 -2.06 1.40
N VAL A 39 4.57 -0.77 1.75
CA VAL A 39 3.42 -0.15 2.40
C VAL A 39 3.19 1.23 1.78
N TYR A 40 1.97 1.48 1.29
CA TYR A 40 1.52 2.81 0.89
C TYR A 40 0.56 3.36 1.94
N TRP A 41 0.64 4.66 2.21
CA TRP A 41 -0.26 5.33 3.12
C TRP A 41 -0.92 6.53 2.44
N ASN A 42 -2.23 6.64 2.59
CA ASN A 42 -3.00 7.80 2.17
C ASN A 42 -3.64 8.45 3.41
N PRO A 43 -3.10 9.59 3.89
CA PRO A 43 -3.65 10.29 5.04
C PRO A 43 -5.04 10.88 4.77
N GLU A 44 -5.35 11.26 3.53
CA GLU A 44 -6.65 11.83 3.16
C GLU A 44 -7.76 10.76 3.20
N ALA A 45 -7.42 9.53 2.83
CA ALA A 45 -8.32 8.38 2.87
C ALA A 45 -8.32 7.65 4.21
N ASN A 46 -7.38 7.95 5.10
CA ASN A 46 -7.11 7.18 6.32
C ASN A 46 -6.88 5.68 6.05
N GLU A 47 -6.10 5.37 5.00
CA GLU A 47 -5.88 4.00 4.51
C GLU A 47 -4.40 3.67 4.40
N VAL A 48 -4.06 2.43 4.74
CA VAL A 48 -2.75 1.82 4.48
C VAL A 48 -2.95 0.63 3.56
N HIS A 49 -2.20 0.59 2.46
CA HIS A 49 -2.23 -0.49 1.49
C HIS A 49 -0.93 -1.29 1.58
N PHE A 50 -1.07 -2.58 1.87
CA PHE A 50 0.01 -3.56 1.78
C PHE A 50 0.19 -3.96 0.34
N ILE A 51 1.44 -3.87 -0.13
CA ILE A 51 1.76 -4.16 -1.52
C ILE A 51 2.58 -5.42 -1.69
N GLN A 52 2.14 -6.25 -2.62
CA GLN A 52 2.94 -7.28 -3.25
C GLN A 52 3.55 -6.66 -4.52
N GLU A 53 4.78 -7.05 -4.85
CA GLU A 53 5.57 -6.55 -5.97
C GLU A 53 4.70 -6.22 -7.18
N SER A 54 4.87 -5.01 -7.66
CA SER A 54 4.24 -4.55 -8.87
C SER A 54 5.21 -3.57 -9.49
N ASP A 55 5.35 -3.66 -10.81
CA ASP A 55 6.10 -2.76 -11.69
C ASP A 55 5.59 -1.30 -11.63
N TYR A 56 5.07 -0.83 -10.50
CA TYR A 56 4.74 0.57 -10.23
C TYR A 56 6.02 1.35 -9.94
N THR A 57 6.90 1.35 -10.94
CA THR A 57 8.04 2.25 -11.04
C THR A 57 7.55 3.67 -10.85
N THR A 58 7.91 4.27 -9.72
CA THR A 58 8.28 5.68 -9.56
C THR A 58 7.86 6.59 -10.73
N GLY A 59 6.66 7.16 -10.67
CA GLY A 59 6.34 8.38 -11.42
C GLY A 59 5.17 8.36 -12.40
N GLU A 60 4.44 7.26 -12.58
CA GLU A 60 3.20 7.31 -13.37
C GLU A 60 2.02 7.75 -12.48
N GLU A 61 1.45 8.92 -12.78
CA GLU A 61 0.15 9.32 -12.25
C GLU A 61 -0.90 8.32 -12.74
N TYR A 62 -1.52 7.58 -11.82
CA TYR A 62 -2.64 6.72 -12.16
C TYR A 62 -3.78 7.56 -12.75
N THR A 63 -4.15 7.26 -14.00
CA THR A 63 -5.35 7.82 -14.60
C THR A 63 -6.57 7.01 -14.18
N ILE A 64 -7.70 7.68 -13.97
CA ILE A 64 -8.97 7.14 -13.45
C ILE A 64 -9.55 6.01 -14.34
N GLU A 65 -8.98 5.78 -15.53
CA GLU A 65 -9.54 4.91 -16.56
C GLU A 65 -9.06 3.45 -16.51
N ASP A 66 -8.16 3.08 -15.59
CA ASP A 66 -7.77 1.68 -15.37
C ASP A 66 -8.90 0.90 -14.70
N ARG A 67 -9.76 0.30 -15.52
CA ARG A 67 -10.96 -0.47 -15.14
C ARG A 67 -10.66 -1.83 -14.47
N GLY A 68 -9.61 -1.91 -13.65
CA GLY A 68 -9.17 -3.12 -12.95
C GLY A 68 -9.14 -3.02 -11.43
N SER A 69 -8.94 -1.83 -10.85
CA SER A 69 -8.83 -1.69 -9.40
C SER A 69 -10.20 -1.51 -8.74
N LYS A 70 -10.59 -2.50 -7.93
CA LYS A 70 -11.72 -2.33 -7.03
C LYS A 70 -11.26 -1.62 -5.76
N ARG A 71 -11.68 -0.36 -5.61
CA ARG A 71 -11.68 0.48 -4.39
C ARG A 71 -10.34 1.14 -4.04
N GLY A 72 -10.25 2.45 -4.32
CA GLY A 72 -9.39 3.38 -3.58
C GLY A 72 -7.97 3.55 -4.11
N GLU A 73 -7.44 2.61 -4.88
CA GLU A 73 -6.02 2.63 -5.33
C GLU A 73 -5.71 3.83 -6.26
N HIS A 74 -6.69 4.36 -6.99
CA HIS A 74 -6.53 5.51 -7.89
C HIS A 74 -6.71 6.89 -7.23
N ARG A 75 -6.70 6.98 -5.89
CA ARG A 75 -6.79 8.27 -5.18
C ARG A 75 -5.46 9.02 -5.22
N LYS A 76 -5.49 10.35 -5.26
CA LYS A 76 -4.29 11.17 -5.00
C LYS A 76 -3.89 11.04 -3.53
N GLY A 77 -2.62 11.37 -3.22
CA GLY A 77 -2.15 11.46 -1.83
C GLY A 77 -1.45 10.21 -1.28
N TRP A 78 -1.13 9.22 -2.11
CA TRP A 78 -0.34 8.06 -1.67
C TRP A 78 1.11 8.44 -1.38
N VAL A 79 1.60 8.01 -0.21
CA VAL A 79 2.99 8.13 0.20
C VAL A 79 3.58 6.73 0.32
N ILE A 80 4.71 6.51 -0.35
CA ILE A 80 5.48 5.26 -0.22
C ILE A 80 6.23 5.29 1.10
N LEU A 81 5.90 4.38 2.01
CA LEU A 81 6.62 4.22 3.26
C LEU A 81 7.77 3.25 3.05
N LYS A 82 9.00 3.75 3.19
CA LYS A 82 10.21 2.93 3.31
C LYS A 82 10.54 2.71 4.77
#